data_AF-A0A060ZJ68-F1
#
_entry.id   AF-A0A060ZJ68-F1
#
_cell.length_a   1.000
_cell.length_b   1.000
_cell.length_c   1.000
_cell.angle_alpha   90.00
_cell.angle_beta   90.00
_cell.angle_gamma   90.00
#
_symmetry.space_group_name_H-M   'P 1'
#
loop_
_entity.id
_entity.type
_entity.pdbx_description
1 polymer ?
#
loop_
_entity_poly.entity_id
_entity_poly.type
_entity_poly.pdbx_seq_one_letter_code
_entity_poly.pdbx_strand_id
1 'polypeptide(L)'
;METGDGVPVSSRVSAKIQQLVNTLKMPRRPPLREFFVDDFEELLEVQQPDPKQPRPEGAEMLAVSGEALGVVTNWPPSLEAALQRWGTISPKAPCLTSLDTTGKPLYVLTYGKLWSRSIKLAYNILHKLGSKQEPMLRPGDRVALVFPNNDPVAFMVAFYGCLLAEVVPVPIEVPLTRKDAGSQQIGFLLGSCGVTVALTSDACHKGLPKSATGEIPQFRGWPKLLWFVTESKHLSKPPRDWFPHIKDANSDTAYIEYKTCKDGSVLGVTVMRIALLTHCQSLTQSCGYTEGKTLTLNSLSLSLSLSLSLSLYS
;
A
#
# COMPACT_ATOMS: atom_id res chain seq x y z
N MET A 1 51.09 -5.25 79.68
CA MET A 1 50.52 -4.94 78.36
C MET A 1 51.64 -4.34 77.55
N GLU A 2 52.22 -5.12 76.62
CA GLU A 2 51.85 -5.10 75.18
C GLU A 2 52.10 -3.71 74.57
N THR A 3 52.69 -3.51 73.39
CA THR A 3 53.43 -4.25 72.35
C THR A 3 53.88 -3.13 71.40
N GLY A 4 54.97 -3.26 70.66
CA GLY A 4 55.25 -2.31 69.57
C GLY A 4 56.60 -2.45 68.89
N ASP A 5 56.54 -3.04 67.70
CA ASP A 5 57.28 -2.70 66.48
C ASP A 5 58.76 -3.05 66.27
N GLY A 6 58.96 -3.87 65.23
CA GLY A 6 59.84 -3.47 64.12
C GLY A 6 60.92 -4.46 63.71
N VAL A 7 60.67 -5.26 62.66
CA VAL A 7 61.71 -5.80 61.77
C VAL A 7 61.22 -5.74 60.31
N PRO A 8 62.05 -5.24 59.35
CA PRO A 8 61.63 -4.98 57.97
C PRO A 8 61.69 -6.25 57.12
N VAL A 9 60.64 -6.54 56.35
CA VAL A 9 60.63 -7.65 55.38
C VAL A 9 60.83 -7.09 53.97
N SER A 10 62.03 -7.32 53.42
CA SER A 10 62.37 -7.12 52.01
C SER A 10 61.63 -8.16 51.15
N SER A 11 60.53 -7.76 50.50
CA SER A 11 59.81 -8.62 49.56
C SER A 11 60.59 -8.72 48.24
N ARG A 12 61.50 -9.69 48.12
CA ARG A 12 62.12 -10.06 46.85
C ARG A 12 61.07 -10.75 45.97
N VAL A 13 60.46 -9.99 45.07
CA VAL A 13 59.55 -10.50 44.04
C VAL A 13 60.36 -11.30 43.02
N SER A 14 59.96 -12.53 42.73
CA SER A 14 60.63 -13.40 41.74
C SER A 14 60.68 -12.73 40.36
N ALA A 15 61.80 -12.88 39.64
CA ALA A 15 62.01 -12.29 38.31
C ALA A 15 60.88 -12.65 37.32
N LYS A 16 60.31 -13.86 37.44
CA LYS A 16 59.15 -14.28 36.63
C LYS A 16 57.89 -13.48 36.94
N ILE A 17 57.67 -13.12 38.21
CA ILE A 17 56.53 -12.30 38.63
C ILE A 17 56.72 -10.85 38.15
N GLN A 18 57.94 -10.30 38.24
CA GLN A 18 58.23 -8.97 37.68
C GLN A 18 58.10 -8.93 36.16
N GLN A 19 58.49 -10.00 35.46
CA GLN A 19 58.31 -10.12 34.02
C GLN A 19 56.82 -10.20 33.64
N LEU A 20 56.01 -10.95 34.40
CA LEU A 20 54.55 -11.03 34.20
C LEU A 20 53.84 -9.70 34.47
N VAL A 21 54.24 -8.98 35.52
CA VAL A 21 53.68 -7.66 35.85
C VAL A 21 54.03 -6.63 34.77
N ASN A 22 55.21 -6.74 34.15
CA ASN A 22 55.59 -5.86 33.05
C ASN A 22 54.86 -6.19 31.73
N THR A 23 54.52 -7.46 31.45
CA THR A 23 53.69 -7.83 30.28
C THR A 23 52.19 -7.62 30.49
N LEU A 24 51.72 -7.61 31.75
CA LEU A 24 50.32 -7.31 32.10
C LEU A 24 50.04 -5.81 32.29
N LYS A 25 51.05 -4.93 32.19
CA LYS A 25 50.80 -3.50 32.08
C LYS A 25 50.01 -3.27 30.80
N MET A 26 48.73 -2.93 30.96
CA MET A 26 47.88 -2.55 29.84
C MET A 26 48.63 -1.57 28.95
N PRO A 27 48.69 -1.79 27.63
CA PRO A 27 49.23 -0.79 26.72
C PRO A 27 48.46 0.50 26.98
N ARG A 28 49.18 1.59 27.30
CA ARG A 28 48.56 2.90 27.46
C ARG A 28 47.89 3.20 26.13
N ARG A 29 46.56 3.18 26.11
CA ARG A 29 45.81 3.68 24.96
C ARG A 29 46.20 5.16 24.84
N PRO A 30 46.80 5.59 23.72
CA PRO A 30 46.95 7.01 23.46
C PRO A 30 45.60 7.70 23.70
N PRO A 31 45.58 8.91 24.28
CA PRO A 31 44.33 9.65 24.41
C PRO A 31 43.66 9.79 23.03
N LEU A 32 42.34 9.62 22.98
CA LEU A 32 41.54 9.53 21.75
C LEU A 32 41.90 10.60 20.69
N ARG A 33 42.30 11.78 21.13
CA ARG A 33 42.69 12.91 20.28
C ARG A 33 43.84 12.61 19.31
N GLU A 34 44.74 11.68 19.65
CA GLU A 34 45.89 11.33 18.80
C GLU A 34 45.55 10.35 17.66
N PHE A 35 44.39 9.67 17.71
CA PHE A 35 43.92 8.80 16.62
C PHE A 35 43.12 9.55 15.55
N PHE A 36 42.60 10.72 15.88
CA PHE A 36 41.66 11.48 15.04
C PHE A 36 42.14 12.92 14.83
N VAL A 37 43.45 13.18 14.83
CA VAL A 37 43.98 14.56 14.71
C VAL A 37 43.49 15.20 13.40
N ASP A 38 43.44 14.43 12.31
CA ASP A 38 42.97 14.93 11.01
C ASP A 38 41.43 14.99 10.93
N ASP A 39 40.71 13.98 11.43
CA ASP A 39 39.25 13.92 11.34
C ASP A 39 38.54 14.92 12.27
N PHE A 40 39.11 15.26 13.43
CA PHE A 40 38.44 16.11 14.42
C PHE A 40 38.59 17.61 14.11
N GLU A 41 39.69 18.02 13.46
CA GLU A 41 39.81 19.40 12.95
C GLU A 41 38.88 19.59 11.75
N GLU A 42 38.77 18.63 10.83
CA GLU A 42 37.84 18.69 9.69
C GLU A 42 36.35 18.61 10.12
N LEU A 43 36.03 17.89 11.20
CA LEU A 43 34.66 17.83 11.76
C LEU A 43 34.27 19.05 12.61
N LEU A 44 35.24 19.80 13.14
CA LEU A 44 35.02 21.03 13.93
C LEU A 44 35.14 22.31 13.10
N GLU A 45 35.64 22.23 11.87
CA GLU A 45 35.40 23.25 10.88
C GLU A 45 33.89 23.35 10.62
N VAL A 46 33.23 24.18 11.43
CA VAL A 46 31.90 24.70 11.12
C VAL A 46 32.02 25.24 9.71
N GLN A 47 31.48 24.54 8.71
CA GLN A 47 31.37 25.06 7.35
C GLN A 47 30.71 26.43 7.49
N GLN A 48 31.52 27.49 7.36
CA GLN A 48 30.98 28.82 7.37
C GLN A 48 30.12 28.89 6.11
N PRO A 49 28.80 29.09 6.24
CA PRO A 49 27.92 29.11 5.09
C PRO A 49 28.49 30.13 4.11
N ASP A 50 28.61 29.75 2.84
CA ASP A 50 29.19 30.61 1.81
C ASP A 50 28.57 32.02 1.94
N PRO A 51 29.36 33.10 2.08
CA PRO A 51 28.83 34.45 2.19
C PRO A 51 27.93 34.86 1.02
N LYS A 52 28.07 34.17 -0.13
CA LYS A 52 27.26 34.34 -1.33
C LYS A 52 26.06 33.38 -1.40
N GLN A 53 25.90 32.49 -0.42
CA GLN A 53 24.74 31.61 -0.35
C GLN A 53 23.48 32.48 -0.27
N PRO A 54 22.53 32.33 -1.22
CA PRO A 54 21.30 33.09 -1.19
C PRO A 54 20.57 32.75 0.12
N ARG A 55 20.31 33.79 0.91
CA ARG A 55 19.49 33.65 2.12
C ARG A 55 18.03 33.49 1.66
N PRO A 56 17.21 32.69 2.36
CA PRO A 56 15.78 32.69 2.10
C PRO A 56 15.25 34.12 2.28
N GLU A 57 14.81 34.71 1.17
CA GLU A 57 14.19 36.03 1.14
C GLU A 57 12.66 35.88 1.17
N GLY A 58 11.99 36.77 1.90
CA GLY A 58 10.53 36.76 2.05
C GLY A 58 10.06 36.30 3.43
N ALA A 59 8.75 36.36 3.66
CA ALA A 59 8.15 35.90 4.90
C ALA A 59 8.23 34.36 4.98
N GLU A 60 8.48 33.82 6.18
CA GLU A 60 8.35 32.38 6.41
C GLU A 60 6.94 31.92 6.05
N MET A 61 6.85 30.90 5.18
CA MET A 61 5.57 30.27 4.89
C MET A 61 5.13 29.48 6.12
N LEU A 62 4.08 29.97 6.79
CA LEU A 62 3.41 29.22 7.84
C LEU A 62 2.48 28.17 7.21
N ALA A 63 2.41 27.00 7.84
CA ALA A 63 1.44 25.98 7.44
C ALA A 63 0.02 26.55 7.58
N VAL A 64 -0.73 26.56 6.47
CA VAL A 64 -2.12 27.01 6.46
C VAL A 64 -3.01 25.80 6.73
N SER A 65 -3.89 25.91 7.72
CA SER A 65 -4.96 24.93 7.91
C SER A 65 -5.99 25.12 6.80
N GLY A 66 -6.29 24.04 6.07
CA GLY A 66 -7.35 24.05 5.06
C GLY A 66 -8.74 24.21 5.69
N GLU A 67 -9.74 24.48 4.87
CA GLU A 67 -11.13 24.47 5.34
C GLU A 67 -11.47 23.12 5.99
N ALA A 68 -12.10 23.16 7.16
CA ALA A 68 -12.62 21.96 7.78
C ALA A 68 -13.59 21.27 6.82
N LEU A 69 -13.64 19.94 6.86
CA LEU A 69 -14.68 19.20 6.17
C LEU A 69 -16.04 19.74 6.63
N GLY A 70 -16.79 20.31 5.69
CA GLY A 70 -18.10 20.84 5.96
C GLY A 70 -18.97 19.75 6.58
N VAL A 71 -19.82 20.13 7.53
CA VAL A 71 -20.84 19.24 8.08
C VAL A 71 -21.92 19.04 7.00
N VAL A 72 -21.58 18.30 5.93
CA VAL A 72 -22.59 17.77 5.02
C VAL A 72 -23.21 16.62 5.77
N THR A 73 -24.40 16.86 6.32
CA THR A 73 -25.11 15.99 7.28
C THR A 73 -25.52 14.62 6.73
N ASN A 74 -25.07 14.27 5.51
CA ASN A 74 -25.52 13.09 4.79
C ASN A 74 -24.39 12.25 4.19
N TRP A 75 -23.11 12.55 4.46
CA TRP A 75 -22.00 11.71 3.97
C TRP A 75 -22.26 10.22 4.30
N PRO A 76 -21.99 9.30 3.35
CA PRO A 76 -22.16 7.89 3.62
C PRO A 76 -21.08 7.46 4.63
N PRO A 77 -21.40 6.56 5.55
CA PRO A 77 -20.45 6.16 6.59
C PRO A 77 -19.27 5.35 6.04
N SER A 78 -19.35 4.85 4.81
CA SER A 78 -18.28 4.15 4.10
C SER A 78 -18.47 4.20 2.58
N LEU A 79 -17.43 3.80 1.84
CA LEU A 79 -17.47 3.65 0.38
C LEU A 79 -18.52 2.63 -0.08
N GLU A 80 -18.66 1.53 0.64
CA GLU A 80 -19.64 0.47 0.36
C GLU A 80 -21.06 0.95 0.59
N ALA A 81 -21.29 1.70 1.68
CA ALA A 81 -22.58 2.33 1.94
C ALA A 81 -22.94 3.33 0.84
N ALA A 82 -21.95 4.09 0.34
CA ALA A 82 -22.14 4.99 -0.79
C ALA A 82 -22.53 4.23 -2.06
N LEU A 83 -21.78 3.16 -2.40
CA LEU A 83 -22.06 2.34 -3.57
C LEU A 83 -23.44 1.69 -3.49
N GLN A 84 -23.83 1.16 -2.33
CA GLN A 84 -25.16 0.58 -2.11
C GLN A 84 -26.26 1.62 -2.35
N ARG A 85 -26.11 2.81 -1.76
CA ARG A 85 -27.07 3.92 -1.90
C ARG A 85 -27.26 4.28 -3.38
N TRP A 86 -26.18 4.54 -4.10
CA TRP A 86 -26.24 4.92 -5.53
C TRP A 86 -26.69 3.77 -6.44
N GLY A 87 -26.25 2.56 -6.13
CA GLY A 87 -26.71 1.34 -6.81
C GLY A 87 -28.21 1.09 -6.68
N THR A 88 -28.88 1.71 -5.70
CA THR A 88 -30.31 1.53 -5.42
C THR A 88 -31.15 2.74 -5.82
N ILE A 89 -30.71 3.96 -5.48
CA ILE A 89 -31.48 5.18 -5.71
C ILE A 89 -31.35 5.65 -7.18
N SER A 90 -30.16 5.55 -7.77
CA SER A 90 -29.91 5.99 -9.15
C SER A 90 -29.20 4.90 -9.98
N PRO A 91 -29.76 3.68 -10.09
CA PRO A 91 -29.09 2.52 -10.70
C PRO A 91 -28.73 2.70 -12.18
N LYS A 92 -29.45 3.59 -12.88
CA LYS A 92 -29.24 3.89 -14.30
C LYS A 92 -28.23 5.01 -14.53
N ALA A 93 -27.87 5.78 -13.50
CA ALA A 93 -26.93 6.88 -13.64
C ALA A 93 -25.53 6.35 -14.02
N PRO A 94 -24.82 7.02 -14.95
CA PRO A 94 -23.46 6.66 -15.32
C PRO A 94 -22.52 6.89 -14.13
N CYS A 95 -21.64 5.92 -13.89
CA CYS A 95 -20.61 5.97 -12.84
C CYS A 95 -19.20 6.05 -13.45
N LEU A 96 -18.96 5.28 -14.51
CA LEU A 96 -17.67 5.24 -15.19
C LEU A 96 -17.89 5.02 -16.68
N THR A 97 -17.19 5.79 -17.52
CA THR A 97 -17.15 5.60 -18.97
C THR A 97 -15.73 5.22 -19.37
N SER A 98 -15.53 4.03 -19.94
CA SER A 98 -14.25 3.68 -20.55
C SER A 98 -14.18 4.25 -21.96
N LEU A 99 -13.00 4.75 -22.32
CA LEU A 99 -12.71 5.34 -23.62
C LEU A 99 -11.71 4.46 -24.37
N ASP A 100 -11.75 4.48 -25.70
CA ASP A 100 -10.68 3.92 -26.54
C ASP A 100 -9.46 4.84 -26.60
N THR A 101 -8.42 4.41 -27.32
CA THR A 101 -7.18 5.19 -27.51
C THR A 101 -7.40 6.49 -28.29
N THR A 102 -8.55 6.65 -28.96
CA THR A 102 -8.95 7.87 -29.67
C THR A 102 -9.87 8.77 -28.84
N GLY A 103 -10.16 8.38 -27.59
CA GLY A 103 -11.04 9.12 -26.68
C GLY A 103 -12.54 8.85 -26.89
N LYS A 104 -12.93 7.89 -27.72
CA LYS A 104 -14.35 7.57 -27.96
C LYS A 104 -14.89 6.65 -26.86
N PRO A 105 -16.14 6.87 -26.38
CA PRO A 105 -16.77 5.98 -25.41
C PRO A 105 -16.90 4.54 -25.93
N LEU A 106 -16.28 3.59 -25.23
CA LEU A 106 -16.40 2.16 -25.47
C LEU A 106 -17.52 1.55 -24.63
N TYR A 107 -17.58 1.90 -23.36
CA TYR A 107 -18.55 1.33 -22.42
C TYR A 107 -18.90 2.28 -21.30
N VAL A 108 -20.20 2.36 -20.96
CA VAL A 108 -20.70 3.09 -19.80
C VAL A 108 -21.16 2.11 -18.72
N LEU A 109 -20.44 2.12 -17.61
CA LEU A 109 -20.82 1.42 -16.38
C LEU A 109 -21.76 2.32 -15.57
N THR A 110 -22.92 1.79 -15.18
CA THR A 110 -23.87 2.48 -14.30
C THR A 110 -23.70 2.06 -12.85
N TYR A 111 -24.15 2.88 -11.90
CA TYR A 111 -24.07 2.55 -10.47
C TYR A 111 -24.75 1.21 -10.13
N GLY A 112 -25.92 0.92 -10.71
CA GLY A 112 -26.61 -0.36 -10.49
C GLY A 112 -25.82 -1.57 -11.02
N LYS A 113 -25.10 -1.41 -12.13
CA LYS A 113 -24.21 -2.46 -12.67
C LYS A 113 -22.95 -2.62 -11.80
N LEU A 114 -22.34 -1.53 -11.34
CA LEU A 114 -21.19 -1.59 -10.44
C LEU A 114 -21.57 -2.31 -9.14
N TRP A 115 -22.68 -1.89 -8.51
CA TRP A 115 -23.20 -2.50 -7.28
C TRP A 115 -23.48 -3.99 -7.43
N SER A 116 -24.31 -4.37 -8.41
CA SER A 116 -24.69 -5.77 -8.62
C SER A 116 -23.52 -6.68 -8.98
N ARG A 117 -22.56 -6.20 -9.78
CA ARG A 117 -21.35 -6.97 -10.13
C ARG A 117 -20.40 -7.11 -8.94
N SER A 118 -20.24 -6.06 -8.13
CA SER A 118 -19.37 -6.06 -6.95
C SER A 118 -19.91 -6.99 -5.86
N ILE A 119 -21.23 -6.96 -5.58
CA ILE A 119 -21.91 -7.94 -4.71
C ILE A 119 -21.64 -9.36 -5.20
N LYS A 120 -21.87 -9.60 -6.50
CA LYS A 120 -21.71 -10.93 -7.07
C LYS A 120 -20.27 -11.43 -6.91
N LEU A 121 -19.28 -10.58 -7.15
CA LEU A 121 -17.89 -10.91 -6.94
C LEU A 121 -17.58 -11.17 -5.47
N ALA A 122 -18.01 -10.30 -4.56
CA ALA A 122 -17.80 -10.47 -3.12
C ALA A 122 -18.32 -11.81 -2.60
N TYR A 123 -19.52 -12.21 -3.04
CA TYR A 123 -20.08 -13.52 -2.72
C TYR A 123 -19.19 -14.68 -3.22
N ASN A 124 -18.67 -14.58 -4.44
CA ASN A 124 -17.81 -15.65 -4.97
C ASN A 124 -16.44 -15.69 -4.29
N ILE A 125 -15.89 -14.53 -3.90
CA ILE A 125 -14.66 -14.47 -3.09
C ILE A 125 -14.86 -15.20 -1.76
N LEU A 126 -15.98 -14.96 -1.07
CA LEU A 126 -16.23 -15.52 0.26
C LEU A 126 -16.70 -16.98 0.25
N HIS A 127 -17.44 -17.41 -0.79
CA HIS A 127 -18.16 -18.70 -0.77
C HIS A 127 -17.77 -19.67 -1.87
N LYS A 128 -17.04 -19.23 -2.90
CA LYS A 128 -16.68 -20.06 -4.06
C LYS A 128 -15.18 -20.24 -4.23
N LEU A 129 -14.36 -19.40 -3.59
CA LEU A 129 -12.92 -19.63 -3.48
C LEU A 129 -12.63 -20.58 -2.31
N GLY A 130 -12.05 -21.74 -2.63
CA GLY A 130 -11.77 -22.79 -1.65
C GLY A 130 -12.95 -23.76 -1.49
N SER A 131 -13.01 -24.42 -0.35
CA SER A 131 -14.09 -25.36 -0.02
C SER A 131 -15.07 -24.73 0.97
N LYS A 132 -16.26 -25.32 1.13
CA LYS A 132 -17.23 -24.85 2.15
C LYS A 132 -16.69 -24.94 3.59
N GLN A 133 -15.78 -25.87 3.85
CA GLN A 133 -15.23 -26.13 5.18
C GLN A 133 -13.97 -25.29 5.43
N GLU A 134 -13.21 -25.01 4.38
CA GLU A 134 -12.02 -24.18 4.43
C GLU A 134 -12.11 -23.10 3.33
N PRO A 135 -12.63 -21.91 3.67
CA PRO A 135 -12.61 -20.79 2.74
C PRO A 135 -11.16 -20.40 2.47
N MET A 136 -10.84 -20.14 1.20
CA MET A 136 -9.48 -19.78 0.77
C MET A 136 -9.06 -18.41 1.31
N LEU A 137 -10.02 -17.51 1.47
CA LEU A 137 -9.81 -16.13 1.92
C LEU A 137 -10.74 -15.83 3.09
N ARG A 138 -10.22 -15.09 4.06
CA ARG A 138 -10.93 -14.59 5.22
C ARG A 138 -10.91 -13.06 5.21
N PRO A 139 -11.83 -12.39 5.93
CA PRO A 139 -11.74 -10.94 6.15
C PRO A 139 -10.32 -10.53 6.61
N GLY A 140 -9.76 -9.51 5.98
CA GLY A 140 -8.38 -9.03 6.21
C GLY A 140 -7.30 -9.71 5.35
N ASP A 141 -7.62 -10.77 4.61
CA ASP A 141 -6.67 -11.38 3.67
C ASP A 141 -6.41 -10.48 2.47
N ARG A 142 -5.19 -10.55 1.94
CA ARG A 142 -4.75 -9.69 0.83
C ARG A 142 -4.90 -10.43 -0.49
N VAL A 143 -5.39 -9.73 -1.50
CA VAL A 143 -5.57 -10.24 -2.86
C VAL A 143 -4.91 -9.30 -3.87
N ALA A 144 -4.16 -9.84 -4.83
CA ALA A 144 -3.63 -9.01 -5.91
C ALA A 144 -4.77 -8.61 -6.86
N LEU A 145 -4.82 -7.34 -7.27
CA LEU A 145 -5.63 -6.90 -8.41
C LEU A 145 -4.71 -6.72 -9.62
N VAL A 146 -4.89 -7.54 -10.65
CA VAL A 146 -4.08 -7.51 -11.88
C VAL A 146 -4.99 -7.20 -13.07
N PHE A 147 -5.04 -5.92 -13.43
CA PHE A 147 -5.87 -5.41 -14.53
C PHE A 147 -5.07 -4.41 -15.36
N PRO A 148 -5.24 -4.39 -16.69
CA PRO A 148 -4.58 -3.41 -17.52
C PRO A 148 -5.25 -2.03 -17.34
N ASN A 149 -4.48 -0.96 -17.51
CA ASN A 149 -4.97 0.42 -17.34
C ASN A 149 -6.11 0.79 -18.31
N ASN A 150 -6.26 0.05 -19.41
CA ASN A 150 -7.35 0.24 -20.37
C ASN A 150 -8.64 -0.53 -20.03
N ASP A 151 -8.68 -1.24 -18.89
CA ASP A 151 -9.88 -1.93 -18.38
C ASP A 151 -10.30 -1.42 -16.99
N PRO A 152 -10.62 -0.11 -16.85
CA PRO A 152 -10.98 0.48 -15.58
C PRO A 152 -12.30 -0.07 -15.02
N VAL A 153 -13.16 -0.61 -15.89
CA VAL A 153 -14.48 -1.16 -15.51
C VAL A 153 -14.32 -2.44 -14.72
N ALA A 154 -13.53 -3.39 -15.21
CA ALA A 154 -13.28 -4.64 -14.49
C ALA A 154 -12.50 -4.38 -13.19
N PHE A 155 -11.51 -3.48 -13.23
CA PHE A 155 -10.77 -3.06 -12.06
C PHE A 155 -11.68 -2.50 -10.95
N MET A 156 -12.59 -1.57 -11.28
CA MET A 156 -13.50 -0.97 -10.29
C MET A 156 -14.46 -1.99 -9.68
N VAL A 157 -14.99 -2.92 -10.48
CA VAL A 157 -15.81 -4.02 -9.97
C VAL A 157 -15.02 -4.91 -9.02
N ALA A 158 -13.75 -5.21 -9.34
CA ALA A 158 -12.88 -6.01 -8.51
C ALA A 158 -12.56 -5.32 -7.18
N PHE A 159 -12.20 -4.03 -7.23
CA PHE A 159 -11.90 -3.23 -6.05
C PHE A 159 -13.07 -3.17 -5.06
N TYR A 160 -14.27 -2.78 -5.52
CA TYR A 160 -15.46 -2.76 -4.65
C TYR A 160 -15.90 -4.17 -4.23
N GLY A 161 -15.68 -5.19 -5.07
CA GLY A 161 -15.90 -6.59 -4.69
C GLY A 161 -15.00 -7.03 -3.54
N CYS A 162 -13.75 -6.58 -3.51
CA CYS A 162 -12.84 -6.82 -2.39
C CYS A 162 -13.31 -6.14 -1.11
N LEU A 163 -13.67 -4.86 -1.19
CA LEU A 163 -14.19 -4.08 -0.06
C LEU A 163 -15.43 -4.75 0.56
N LEU A 164 -16.40 -5.14 -0.27
CA LEU A 164 -17.63 -5.84 0.15
C LEU A 164 -17.38 -7.27 0.68
N ALA A 165 -16.27 -7.89 0.31
CA ALA A 165 -15.82 -9.18 0.84
C ALA A 165 -14.90 -9.04 2.06
N GLU A 166 -14.64 -7.81 2.52
CA GLU A 166 -13.69 -7.50 3.59
C GLU A 166 -12.26 -8.02 3.33
N VAL A 167 -11.88 -8.23 2.06
CA VAL A 167 -10.50 -8.56 1.67
C VAL A 167 -9.76 -7.31 1.18
N VAL A 168 -8.45 -7.30 1.34
CA VAL A 168 -7.59 -6.15 1.07
C VAL A 168 -6.98 -6.26 -0.33
N PRO A 169 -7.43 -5.46 -1.32
CA PRO A 169 -6.81 -5.43 -2.62
C PRO A 169 -5.41 -4.82 -2.58
N VAL A 170 -4.50 -5.43 -3.33
CA VAL A 170 -3.14 -4.95 -3.63
C VAL A 170 -3.07 -4.75 -5.15
N PRO A 171 -3.40 -3.56 -5.68
CA PRO A 171 -3.31 -3.27 -7.09
C PRO A 171 -1.86 -3.34 -7.55
N ILE A 172 -1.60 -4.14 -8.60
CA ILE A 172 -0.28 -4.26 -9.22
C ILE A 172 -0.39 -4.11 -10.73
N GLU A 173 0.67 -3.65 -11.36
CA GLU A 173 0.79 -3.66 -12.80
C GLU A 173 0.73 -5.08 -13.38
N VAL A 174 0.24 -5.18 -14.61
CA VAL A 174 0.17 -6.46 -15.33
C VAL A 174 1.59 -6.96 -15.61
N PRO A 175 1.97 -8.17 -15.14
CA PRO A 175 3.30 -8.70 -15.36
C PRO A 175 3.44 -9.23 -16.80
N LEU A 176 3.78 -8.33 -17.73
CA LEU A 176 3.90 -8.63 -19.17
C LEU A 176 5.20 -9.38 -19.51
N THR A 177 6.24 -9.26 -18.67
CA THR A 177 7.53 -9.93 -18.89
C THR A 177 7.86 -10.89 -17.74
N ARG A 178 8.62 -11.94 -18.06
CA ARG A 178 8.95 -13.02 -17.10
C ARG A 178 10.19 -12.75 -16.25
N LYS A 179 11.00 -11.75 -16.60
CA LYS A 179 12.39 -11.60 -16.11
C LYS A 179 12.77 -10.17 -15.72
N ASP A 180 11.81 -9.28 -15.58
CA ASP A 180 12.07 -7.93 -15.07
C ASP A 180 12.41 -7.98 -13.58
N ALA A 181 13.45 -7.24 -13.17
CA ALA A 181 13.81 -7.03 -11.77
C ALA A 181 12.69 -6.34 -10.98
N GLY A 182 11.96 -5.40 -11.59
CA GLY A 182 10.76 -4.76 -11.02
C GLY A 182 9.68 -5.79 -10.73
N SER A 183 9.43 -6.74 -11.63
CA SER A 183 8.49 -7.83 -11.40
C SER A 183 8.88 -8.69 -10.19
N GLN A 184 10.16 -8.96 -9.95
CA GLN A 184 10.60 -9.73 -8.78
C GLN A 184 10.35 -8.98 -7.47
N GLN A 185 10.56 -7.66 -7.45
CA GLN A 185 10.27 -6.82 -6.28
C GLN A 185 8.77 -6.79 -5.95
N ILE A 186 7.90 -6.74 -6.97
CA ILE A 186 6.46 -6.93 -6.78
C ILE A 186 6.17 -8.32 -6.19
N GLY A 187 6.83 -9.37 -6.68
CA GLY A 187 6.71 -10.71 -6.12
C GLY A 187 7.04 -10.78 -4.63
N PHE A 188 8.11 -10.10 -4.21
CA PHE A 188 8.49 -9.98 -2.80
C PHE A 188 7.43 -9.24 -1.97
N LEU A 189 6.89 -8.13 -2.49
CA LEU A 189 5.77 -7.43 -1.85
C LEU A 189 4.56 -8.36 -1.67
N LEU A 190 4.14 -9.06 -2.74
CA LEU A 190 2.99 -9.97 -2.69
C LEU A 190 3.21 -11.10 -1.67
N GLY A 191 4.43 -11.66 -1.62
CA GLY A 191 4.82 -12.66 -0.63
C GLY A 191 4.76 -12.10 0.79
N SER A 192 5.27 -10.89 1.01
CA SER A 192 5.24 -10.20 2.31
C SER A 192 3.82 -9.84 2.74
N CYS A 193 2.96 -9.50 1.79
CA CYS A 193 1.52 -9.35 1.99
C CYS A 193 0.80 -10.69 2.10
N GLY A 194 1.46 -11.85 2.06
CA GLY A 194 0.82 -13.16 2.15
C GLY A 194 -0.28 -13.40 1.09
N VAL A 195 -0.13 -12.82 -0.10
CA VAL A 195 -1.10 -12.93 -1.18
C VAL A 195 -1.04 -14.33 -1.79
N THR A 196 -2.19 -14.99 -1.86
CA THR A 196 -2.36 -16.32 -2.47
C THR A 196 -3.32 -16.32 -3.66
N VAL A 197 -4.11 -15.25 -3.84
CA VAL A 197 -5.11 -15.10 -4.89
C VAL A 197 -4.86 -13.82 -5.68
N ALA A 198 -4.94 -13.90 -7.01
CA ALA A 198 -4.92 -12.77 -7.91
C ALA A 198 -6.24 -12.66 -8.68
N LEU A 199 -6.92 -11.53 -8.54
CA LEU A 199 -8.12 -11.21 -9.30
C LEU A 199 -7.73 -10.52 -10.61
N THR A 200 -8.39 -10.91 -11.70
CA THR A 200 -8.11 -10.35 -13.03
C THR A 200 -9.36 -10.39 -13.93
N SER A 201 -9.28 -9.78 -15.11
CA SER A 201 -10.29 -9.87 -16.18
C SER A 201 -9.96 -10.99 -17.16
N ASP A 202 -10.95 -11.48 -17.90
CA ASP A 202 -10.81 -12.49 -18.97
C ASP A 202 -9.78 -12.04 -20.01
N ALA A 203 -9.88 -10.76 -20.40
CA ALA A 203 -9.00 -10.15 -21.38
C ALA A 203 -7.56 -10.10 -20.86
N CYS A 204 -7.37 -9.63 -19.62
CA CYS A 204 -6.06 -9.60 -18.97
C CYS A 204 -5.49 -11.02 -18.81
N HIS A 205 -6.27 -11.95 -18.28
CA HIS A 205 -5.87 -13.34 -18.08
C HIS A 205 -5.38 -14.01 -19.36
N LYS A 206 -6.02 -13.73 -20.50
CA LYS A 206 -5.59 -14.23 -21.81
C LYS A 206 -4.32 -13.54 -22.33
N GLY A 207 -4.12 -12.26 -22.00
CA GLY A 207 -2.93 -11.50 -22.36
C GLY A 207 -1.69 -11.79 -21.51
N LEU A 208 -1.85 -12.42 -20.35
CA LEU A 208 -0.72 -12.81 -19.50
C LEU A 208 0.17 -13.87 -20.18
N PRO A 209 1.50 -13.86 -19.93
CA PRO A 209 2.41 -14.86 -20.47
C PRO A 209 1.95 -16.29 -20.15
N LYS A 210 1.95 -17.19 -21.14
CA LYS A 210 1.57 -18.61 -20.97
C LYS A 210 2.75 -19.57 -21.21
N SER A 211 2.80 -20.66 -20.45
CA SER A 211 3.70 -21.78 -20.69
C SER A 211 3.30 -22.54 -21.96
N ALA A 212 4.09 -23.54 -22.37
CA ALA A 212 3.73 -24.46 -23.44
C ALA A 212 2.42 -25.24 -23.17
N THR A 213 2.02 -25.36 -21.90
CA THR A 213 0.77 -26.02 -21.48
C THR A 213 -0.43 -25.06 -21.44
N GLY A 214 -0.25 -23.78 -21.78
CA GLY A 214 -1.32 -22.78 -21.77
C GLY A 214 -1.65 -22.20 -20.39
N GLU A 215 -0.90 -22.59 -19.35
CA GLU A 215 -1.06 -22.08 -17.99
C GLU A 215 -0.21 -20.82 -17.76
N ILE A 216 -0.59 -19.99 -16.79
CA ILE A 216 0.24 -18.86 -16.36
C ILE A 216 1.42 -19.45 -15.58
N PRO A 217 2.67 -19.27 -16.04
CA PRO A 217 3.82 -19.79 -15.33
C PRO A 217 3.97 -19.06 -13.99
N GLN A 218 4.57 -19.73 -13.02
CA GLN A 218 4.98 -19.05 -11.79
C GLN A 218 6.03 -17.99 -12.13
N PHE A 219 5.73 -16.73 -11.81
CA PHE A 219 6.69 -15.65 -11.94
C PHE A 219 7.80 -15.80 -10.90
N ARG A 220 9.04 -15.51 -11.30
CA ARG A 220 10.18 -15.65 -10.39
C ARG A 220 10.02 -14.70 -9.20
N GLY A 221 10.17 -15.22 -7.99
CA GLY A 221 10.04 -14.44 -6.76
C GLY A 221 8.60 -14.15 -6.31
N TRP A 222 7.60 -14.59 -7.08
CA TRP A 222 6.20 -14.45 -6.68
C TRP A 222 5.74 -15.63 -5.83
N PRO A 223 4.81 -15.42 -4.89
CA PRO A 223 4.09 -16.52 -4.26
C PRO A 223 3.31 -17.32 -5.32
N LYS A 224 2.94 -18.56 -4.99
CA LYS A 224 2.04 -19.33 -5.85
C LYS A 224 0.65 -18.70 -5.80
N LEU A 225 0.20 -18.18 -6.93
CA LEU A 225 -1.08 -17.50 -7.03
C LEU A 225 -2.14 -18.39 -7.67
N LEU A 226 -3.33 -18.41 -7.06
CA LEU A 226 -4.57 -18.80 -7.72
C LEU A 226 -5.11 -17.61 -8.52
N TRP A 227 -5.21 -17.76 -9.84
CA TRP A 227 -5.79 -16.75 -10.70
C TRP A 227 -7.30 -16.88 -10.75
N PHE A 228 -8.01 -15.81 -10.42
CA PHE A 228 -9.47 -15.77 -10.37
C PHE A 228 -10.01 -14.70 -11.33
N VAL A 229 -10.79 -15.15 -12.31
CA VAL A 229 -11.37 -14.30 -13.34
C VAL A 229 -12.68 -13.70 -12.85
N THR A 230 -12.79 -12.37 -12.86
CA THR A 230 -13.85 -11.62 -12.18
C THR A 230 -15.11 -11.39 -13.02
N GLU A 231 -15.12 -11.77 -14.29
CA GLU A 231 -16.26 -11.58 -15.18
C GLU A 231 -17.51 -12.32 -14.70
N SER A 232 -18.63 -11.59 -14.70
CA SER A 232 -19.91 -12.09 -14.20
C SER A 232 -20.36 -13.42 -14.81
N LYS A 233 -20.00 -13.75 -16.06
CA LYS A 233 -20.38 -15.01 -16.70
C LYS A 233 -19.74 -16.25 -16.03
N HIS A 234 -18.59 -16.09 -15.38
CA HIS A 234 -17.90 -17.14 -14.64
C HIS A 234 -18.35 -17.23 -13.18
N LEU A 235 -19.05 -16.20 -12.70
CA LEU A 235 -19.46 -16.09 -11.30
C LEU A 235 -20.86 -16.69 -11.06
N SER A 236 -21.00 -17.37 -9.93
CA SER A 236 -22.30 -17.81 -9.42
C SER A 236 -23.12 -16.61 -8.93
N LYS A 237 -24.45 -16.66 -9.12
CA LYS A 237 -25.33 -15.65 -8.50
C LYS A 237 -25.41 -15.89 -6.98
N PRO A 238 -25.34 -14.84 -6.15
CA PRO A 238 -25.63 -14.98 -4.72
C PRO A 238 -27.09 -15.37 -4.49
N PRO A 239 -27.41 -16.04 -3.37
CA PRO A 239 -28.77 -16.18 -2.86
C PRO A 239 -29.46 -14.82 -2.71
N ARG A 240 -30.81 -14.79 -2.81
CA ARG A 240 -31.58 -13.52 -2.78
C ARG A 240 -31.49 -12.81 -1.43
N ASP A 241 -31.31 -13.58 -0.37
CA ASP A 241 -31.19 -13.18 1.03
C ASP A 241 -29.74 -12.93 1.46
N TRP A 242 -28.76 -13.14 0.56
CA TRP A 242 -27.38 -12.81 0.85
C TRP A 242 -27.09 -11.34 0.61
N PHE A 243 -26.59 -10.67 1.64
CA PHE A 243 -26.12 -9.29 1.58
C PHE A 243 -24.70 -9.20 2.14
N PRO A 244 -23.82 -8.38 1.54
CA PRO A 244 -22.51 -8.11 2.12
C PRO A 244 -22.65 -7.36 3.43
N HIS A 245 -21.72 -7.57 4.35
CA HIS A 245 -21.66 -6.84 5.60
C HIS A 245 -21.04 -5.45 5.35
N ILE A 246 -21.84 -4.40 5.47
CA ILE A 246 -21.39 -3.02 5.27
C ILE A 246 -21.16 -2.40 6.64
N LYS A 247 -19.90 -2.07 6.91
CA LYS A 247 -19.46 -1.39 8.13
C LYS A 247 -19.20 0.08 7.85
N ASP A 248 -19.23 0.87 8.92
CA ASP A 248 -18.70 2.23 8.90
C ASP A 248 -17.19 2.21 8.63
N ALA A 249 -16.67 3.27 8.03
CA ALA A 249 -15.25 3.41 7.77
C ALA A 249 -14.49 3.46 9.10
N ASN A 250 -13.51 2.56 9.24
CA ASN A 250 -12.76 2.35 10.46
C ASN A 250 -11.25 2.38 10.16
N SER A 251 -10.44 1.95 11.14
CA SER A 251 -8.99 1.91 11.00
C SER A 251 -8.45 0.70 10.23
N ASP A 252 -9.30 -0.19 9.74
CA ASP A 252 -8.85 -1.36 8.97
C ASP A 252 -8.25 -0.92 7.63
N THR A 253 -7.43 -1.79 7.04
CA THR A 253 -6.85 -1.55 5.71
C THR A 253 -7.94 -1.61 4.63
N ALA A 254 -8.05 -0.56 3.84
CA ALA A 254 -8.89 -0.53 2.64
C ALA A 254 -8.19 -1.18 1.45
N TYR A 255 -6.91 -0.85 1.25
CA TYR A 255 -6.07 -1.39 0.18
C TYR A 255 -4.59 -1.11 0.46
N ILE A 256 -3.70 -1.72 -0.32
CA ILE A 256 -2.26 -1.49 -0.24
C ILE A 256 -1.77 -1.01 -1.61
N GLU A 257 -1.27 0.22 -1.68
CA GLU A 257 -0.54 0.73 -2.85
C GLU A 257 0.91 0.27 -2.76
N TYR A 258 1.62 0.24 -3.89
CA TYR A 258 3.06 0.03 -3.86
C TYR A 258 3.79 1.23 -4.43
N LYS A 259 4.99 1.45 -3.90
CA LYS A 259 5.90 2.49 -4.37
C LYS A 259 7.27 1.89 -4.58
N THR A 260 7.85 2.15 -5.74
CA THR A 260 9.25 1.84 -6.02
C THR A 260 10.13 2.99 -5.53
N CYS A 261 11.08 2.69 -4.66
CA CYS A 261 12.06 3.62 -4.14
C CYS A 261 13.19 3.86 -5.15
N LYS A 262 14.00 4.90 -4.91
CA LYS A 262 15.12 5.27 -5.80
C LYS A 262 16.19 4.18 -5.91
N ASP A 263 16.31 3.35 -4.88
CA ASP A 263 17.21 2.19 -4.82
C ASP A 263 16.62 0.94 -5.51
N GLY A 264 15.42 1.05 -6.09
CA GLY A 264 14.72 -0.04 -6.75
C GLY A 264 13.93 -0.96 -5.82
N SER A 265 13.97 -0.73 -4.50
CA SER A 265 13.14 -1.49 -3.55
C SER A 265 11.65 -1.13 -3.70
N VAL A 266 10.77 -2.09 -3.44
CA VAL A 266 9.31 -1.86 -3.46
C VAL A 266 8.76 -1.88 -2.04
N LEU A 267 8.01 -0.84 -1.67
CA LEU A 267 7.32 -0.73 -0.39
C LEU A 267 5.82 -0.80 -0.59
N GLY A 268 5.13 -1.49 0.32
CA GLY A 268 3.67 -1.44 0.45
C GLY A 268 3.24 -0.27 1.33
N VAL A 269 2.30 0.53 0.85
CA VAL A 269 1.68 1.65 1.56
C VAL A 269 0.24 1.26 1.89
N THR A 270 -0.01 1.00 3.16
CA THR A 270 -1.34 0.68 3.67
C THR A 270 -2.20 1.94 3.71
N VAL A 271 -3.36 1.89 3.04
CA VAL A 271 -4.37 2.95 3.10
C VAL A 271 -5.55 2.45 3.92
N MET A 272 -5.89 3.19 4.98
CA MET A 272 -6.97 2.83 5.90
C MET A 272 -8.34 3.20 5.32
N ARG A 273 -9.39 2.51 5.74
CA ARG A 273 -10.76 2.75 5.28
C ARG A 273 -11.26 4.15 5.64
N ILE A 274 -10.99 4.61 6.86
CA ILE A 274 -11.31 5.99 7.27
C ILE A 274 -10.50 7.02 6.48
N ALA A 275 -9.20 6.79 6.28
CA ALA A 275 -8.35 7.70 5.53
C ALA A 275 -8.82 7.84 4.07
N LEU A 276 -9.19 6.72 3.46
CA LEU A 276 -9.74 6.70 2.10
C LEU A 276 -11.07 7.47 2.02
N LEU A 277 -12.01 7.25 2.94
CA LEU A 277 -13.27 7.98 2.97
C LEU A 277 -13.06 9.49 3.16
N THR A 278 -12.24 9.87 4.15
CA THR A 278 -11.93 11.28 4.44
C THR A 278 -11.26 11.95 3.24
N HIS A 279 -10.33 11.28 2.56
CA HIS A 279 -9.68 11.79 1.36
C HIS A 279 -10.72 12.09 0.25
N CYS A 280 -11.68 11.19 0.05
CA CYS A 280 -12.74 11.36 -0.94
C CYS A 280 -13.67 12.55 -0.62
N GLN A 281 -14.00 12.72 0.67
CA GLN A 281 -14.78 13.87 1.16
C GLN A 281 -14.02 15.18 0.94
N SER A 282 -12.74 15.21 1.28
CA SER A 282 -11.88 16.40 1.12
C SER A 282 -11.77 16.81 -0.35
N LEU A 283 -11.50 15.87 -1.25
CA LEU A 283 -11.44 16.16 -2.68
C LEU A 283 -12.78 16.65 -3.24
N THR A 284 -13.89 16.03 -2.83
CA THR A 284 -15.22 16.46 -3.29
C THR A 284 -15.51 17.90 -2.87
N GLN A 285 -15.21 18.26 -1.63
CA GLN A 285 -15.39 19.63 -1.12
C GLN A 285 -14.43 20.61 -1.81
N SER A 286 -13.13 20.32 -1.81
CA SER A 286 -12.11 21.23 -2.36
C SER A 286 -12.28 21.47 -3.86
N CYS A 287 -12.75 20.47 -4.61
CA CYS A 287 -13.00 20.61 -6.05
C CYS A 287 -14.44 21.02 -6.40
N GLY A 288 -15.33 21.14 -5.42
CA GLY A 288 -16.74 21.47 -5.63
C GLY A 288 -17.43 20.51 -6.61
N TYR A 289 -17.16 19.21 -6.47
CA TYR A 289 -17.76 18.20 -7.33
C TYR A 289 -19.25 18.01 -6.97
N THR A 290 -20.11 18.02 -7.99
CA THR A 290 -21.57 17.94 -7.87
C THR A 290 -22.12 16.85 -8.79
N GLU A 291 -23.37 16.42 -8.57
CA GLU A 291 -24.05 15.50 -9.49
C GLU A 291 -24.04 16.04 -10.94
N GLY A 292 -23.84 15.14 -11.91
CA GLY A 292 -23.84 15.45 -13.34
C GLY A 292 -22.52 15.98 -13.91
N LYS A 293 -21.50 16.29 -13.09
CA LYS A 293 -20.17 16.66 -13.60
C LYS A 293 -19.43 15.43 -14.12
N THR A 294 -18.98 15.49 -15.37
CA THR A 294 -18.13 14.46 -15.99
C THR A 294 -16.67 14.85 -15.83
N LEU A 295 -15.85 13.91 -15.34
CA LEU A 295 -14.43 14.14 -15.11
C LEU A 295 -13.63 13.14 -15.95
N THR A 296 -12.71 13.68 -16.77
CA THR A 296 -11.84 12.88 -17.63
C THR A 296 -10.55 12.59 -16.90
N LEU A 297 -10.22 11.30 -16.74
CA LEU A 297 -9.01 10.84 -16.08
C LEU A 297 -8.03 10.29 -17.12
N ASN A 298 -6.79 10.82 -17.12
CA ASN A 298 -5.72 10.35 -18.00
C ASN A 298 -4.87 9.23 -17.37
N SER A 299 -4.96 9.05 -16.04
CA SER A 299 -4.28 7.98 -15.29
C SER A 299 -5.14 7.54 -14.11
N LEU A 300 -5.22 6.24 -13.88
CA LEU A 300 -5.92 5.63 -12.75
C LEU A 300 -5.06 5.79 -11.48
N SER A 301 -4.99 7.00 -10.92
CA SER A 301 -4.67 7.09 -9.50
C SER A 301 -5.87 6.53 -8.74
N LEU A 302 -5.70 5.38 -8.07
CA LEU A 302 -6.77 4.70 -7.32
C LEU A 302 -7.51 5.67 -6.40
N SER A 303 -6.76 6.51 -5.68
CA SER A 303 -7.29 7.53 -4.76
C SER A 303 -8.20 8.54 -5.47
N LEU A 304 -7.82 9.00 -6.67
CA LEU A 304 -8.60 9.95 -7.45
C LEU A 304 -9.84 9.29 -8.07
N SER A 305 -9.72 8.07 -8.59
CA SER A 305 -10.83 7.31 -9.17
C SER A 305 -11.90 6.90 -8.15
N LEU A 306 -11.51 6.59 -6.91
CA LEU A 306 -12.42 6.25 -5.82
C LEU A 306 -13.14 7.48 -5.25
N SER A 307 -12.43 8.60 -5.13
CA SER A 307 -13.00 9.88 -4.67
C SER A 307 -14.16 10.37 -5.54
N LEU A 308 -14.10 10.08 -6.83
CA LEU A 308 -15.11 10.48 -7.80
C LEU A 308 -16.40 9.65 -7.72
N SER A 309 -16.32 8.42 -7.19
CA SER A 309 -17.53 7.61 -6.91
C SER A 309 -18.35 8.19 -5.75
N LEU A 310 -17.75 9.07 -4.93
CA LEU A 310 -18.36 9.67 -3.74
C LEU A 310 -18.86 11.11 -3.94
N SER A 311 -18.56 11.74 -5.08
CA SER A 311 -18.91 13.14 -5.37
C SER A 311 -20.38 13.40 -5.69
N LEU A 312 -21.28 12.79 -4.93
CA LEU A 312 -22.72 12.94 -5.10
C LEU A 312 -23.41 13.35 -3.79
N TYR A 313 -22.81 14.34 -3.12
CA TYR A 313 -23.37 14.93 -1.91
C TYR A 313 -23.49 16.45 -2.02
N SER A 314 -24.08 16.86 -3.14
CA SER A 314 -24.63 18.20 -3.34
C SER A 314 -25.72 18.14 -4.40
#